data_AF-A0AAF0WM29-F1
#
_entry.id   AF-A0AAF0WM29-F1
#
_cell.length_a   1.000
_cell.length_b   1.000
_cell.length_c   1.000
_cell.angle_alpha   90.00
_cell.angle_beta   90.00
_cell.angle_gamma   90.00
#
_symmetry.space_group_name_H-M   'P 1'
#
loop_
_entity.id
_entity.type
_entity.pdbx_description
1 polymer ?
#
loop_
_entity_poly.entity_id
_entity_poly.type
_entity_poly.pdbx_seq_one_letter_code
_entity_poly.pdbx_strand_id
1 'polypeptide(L)'
;MKLMERASKGAFEKMNELDPGVWSKAFFKTHSLTDSTENNISECFNSWILKARYMPLIDMLVEIHDMIMTRVHQNRDKMVRRDCTLVPKAKKILDQAVKESCGYSVLWDGRETYVVKGKGTSCSVNLKNRSCSCRV
;
A
#
# COMPACT_ATOMS: atom_id res chain seq x y z
N MET A 1 26.18 -8.14 -12.67
CA MET A 1 26.43 -8.07 -14.12
C MET A 1 26.99 -9.36 -14.70
N LYS A 2 28.12 -9.92 -14.22
CA LYS A 2 28.66 -11.21 -14.74
C LYS A 2 27.68 -12.40 -14.70
N LEU A 3 26.74 -12.41 -13.74
CA LEU A 3 25.68 -13.43 -13.67
C LEU A 3 24.62 -13.27 -14.78
N MET A 4 24.28 -12.03 -15.15
CA MET A 4 23.33 -11.73 -16.24
C MET A 4 23.96 -12.07 -17.59
N GLU A 5 25.22 -11.73 -17.80
CA GLU A 5 25.98 -12.06 -19.02
C GLU A 5 26.04 -13.57 -19.28
N ARG A 6 26.22 -14.36 -18.22
CA ARG A 6 26.19 -15.83 -18.31
C ARG A 6 24.79 -16.40 -18.61
N ALA A 7 23.74 -15.73 -18.15
CA ALA A 7 22.36 -16.17 -18.35
C ALA A 7 21.82 -15.77 -19.74
N SER A 8 22.12 -14.55 -20.18
CA SER A 8 21.76 -14.05 -21.51
C SER A 8 22.69 -12.90 -21.90
N LYS A 9 23.52 -13.17 -22.90
CA LYS A 9 24.48 -12.19 -23.44
C LYS A 9 23.76 -10.99 -24.07
N GLY A 10 22.68 -11.23 -24.83
CA GLY A 10 21.90 -10.16 -25.46
C GLY A 10 21.19 -9.26 -24.45
N ALA A 11 20.68 -9.82 -23.34
CA ALA A 11 20.12 -9.00 -22.26
C ALA A 11 21.20 -8.16 -21.58
N PHE A 12 22.38 -8.74 -21.34
CA PHE A 12 23.51 -8.02 -20.75
C PHE A 12 23.98 -6.84 -21.62
N GLU A 13 24.12 -7.06 -22.93
CA GLU A 13 24.49 -6.01 -23.88
C GLU A 13 23.44 -4.87 -23.87
N LYS A 14 22.15 -5.21 -23.98
CA LYS A 14 21.04 -4.24 -23.92
C LYS A 14 21.01 -3.43 -22.62
N MET A 15 21.24 -4.07 -21.48
CA MET A 15 21.20 -3.40 -20.17
C MET A 15 22.42 -2.50 -19.94
N ASN A 16 23.55 -2.78 -20.59
CA ASN A 16 24.73 -1.90 -20.56
C ASN A 16 24.56 -0.65 -21.44
N GLU A 17 23.67 -0.67 -22.44
CA GLU A 17 23.32 0.51 -23.23
C GLU A 17 22.46 1.51 -22.42
N LEU A 18 21.74 1.02 -21.40
CA LEU A 18 20.87 1.82 -20.55
C LEU A 18 21.64 2.40 -19.36
N ASP A 19 21.34 3.65 -18.99
CA ASP A 19 21.85 4.26 -17.77
C ASP A 19 21.53 3.37 -16.55
N PRO A 20 22.53 2.91 -15.78
CA PRO A 20 22.29 2.14 -14.56
C PRO A 20 21.34 2.83 -13.58
N GLY A 21 21.25 4.17 -13.61
CA GLY A 21 20.31 4.96 -12.82
C GLY A 21 18.83 4.70 -13.10
N VAL A 22 18.47 4.07 -14.22
CA VAL A 22 17.06 3.77 -14.56
C VAL A 22 16.60 2.36 -14.19
N TRP A 23 17.53 1.44 -13.96
CA TRP A 23 17.19 0.01 -13.78
C TRP A 23 17.90 -0.67 -12.60
N SER A 24 18.94 -0.07 -12.05
CA SER A 24 19.71 -0.64 -10.93
C SER A 24 19.54 0.20 -9.67
N LYS A 25 18.93 -0.39 -8.65
CA LYS A 25 18.70 0.25 -7.34
C LYS A 25 19.99 0.80 -6.70
N ALA A 26 21.14 0.21 -7.00
CA ALA A 26 22.44 0.66 -6.50
C ALA A 26 22.81 2.08 -6.98
N PHE A 27 22.19 2.56 -8.06
CA PHE A 27 22.45 3.87 -8.66
C PHE A 27 21.29 4.85 -8.48
N PHE A 28 20.24 4.46 -7.74
CA PHE A 28 19.10 5.35 -7.47
C PHE A 28 19.47 6.42 -6.43
N LYS A 29 18.87 7.60 -6.57
CA LYS A 29 19.01 8.68 -5.58
C LYS A 29 18.37 8.26 -4.26
N THR A 30 18.94 8.73 -3.15
CA THR A 30 18.53 8.38 -1.77
C THR A 30 17.10 8.77 -1.39
N HIS A 31 16.44 9.63 -2.16
CA HIS A 31 15.03 10.00 -1.94
C HIS A 31 14.02 8.99 -2.51
N SER A 32 14.45 8.05 -3.38
CA SER A 32 13.56 7.01 -3.92
C SER A 32 13.44 5.86 -2.92
N LEU A 33 12.39 5.91 -2.09
CA LEU A 33 12.11 4.92 -1.04
C LEU A 33 11.36 3.67 -1.53
N THR A 34 11.16 3.50 -2.85
CA THR A 34 10.47 2.32 -3.38
C THR A 34 11.38 1.09 -3.36
N ASP A 35 10.88 -0.01 -2.79
CA ASP A 35 11.58 -1.29 -2.80
C ASP A 35 11.53 -1.98 -4.17
N SER A 36 10.48 -1.70 -4.95
CA SER A 36 10.28 -2.23 -6.31
C SER A 36 10.95 -1.34 -7.35
N THR A 37 11.68 -1.98 -8.26
CA THR A 37 12.37 -1.35 -9.40
C THR A 37 11.64 -1.58 -10.73
N GLU A 38 10.71 -2.52 -10.75
CA GLU A 38 9.93 -2.93 -11.90
C GLU A 38 8.57 -2.19 -11.98
N ASN A 39 8.07 -2.05 -13.22
CA ASN A 39 6.78 -1.40 -13.51
C ASN A 39 5.55 -2.29 -13.19
N ASN A 40 5.78 -3.45 -12.58
CA ASN A 40 4.75 -4.48 -12.40
C ASN A 40 3.52 -3.97 -11.63
N ILE A 41 3.71 -3.10 -10.62
CA ILE A 41 2.59 -2.50 -9.86
C ILE A 41 1.69 -1.68 -10.79
N SER A 42 2.30 -0.82 -11.61
CA SER A 42 1.57 0.01 -12.57
C SER A 42 0.88 -0.83 -13.63
N GLU A 43 1.56 -1.85 -14.16
CA GLU A 43 0.99 -2.76 -15.18
C GLU A 43 -0.19 -3.54 -14.63
N CYS A 44 -0.04 -4.11 -13.44
CA CYS A 44 -1.12 -4.80 -12.74
C CYS A 44 -2.30 -3.86 -12.48
N PHE A 45 -2.05 -2.63 -12.01
CA PHE A 45 -3.10 -1.65 -11.80
C PHE A 45 -3.80 -1.26 -13.11
N ASN A 46 -3.03 -0.95 -14.16
CA ASN A 46 -3.56 -0.59 -15.48
C ASN A 46 -4.40 -1.69 -16.12
N SER A 47 -3.96 -2.95 -16.00
CA SER A 47 -4.74 -4.10 -16.45
C SER A 47 -6.00 -4.28 -15.61
N TRP A 48 -5.94 -4.00 -14.31
CA TRP A 48 -7.08 -4.17 -13.42
C TRP A 48 -8.17 -3.14 -13.69
N ILE A 49 -7.83 -1.87 -13.93
CA ILE A 49 -8.79 -0.79 -14.23
C ILE A 49 -9.14 -0.68 -15.72
N LEU A 50 -8.68 -1.61 -16.56
CA LEU A 50 -8.76 -1.49 -18.03
C LEU A 50 -10.18 -1.17 -18.51
N LYS A 51 -11.21 -1.83 -17.96
CA LYS A 51 -12.62 -1.57 -18.32
C LYS A 51 -13.09 -0.19 -17.89
N ALA A 52 -12.78 0.22 -16.66
CA ALA A 52 -13.17 1.52 -16.12
C ALA A 52 -12.59 2.69 -16.96
N ARG A 53 -11.38 2.51 -17.53
CA ARG A 53 -10.74 3.51 -18.37
C ARG A 53 -11.48 3.84 -19.67
N TYR A 54 -12.42 3.01 -20.11
CA TYR A 54 -13.25 3.29 -21.29
C TYR A 54 -14.53 4.06 -20.95
N MET A 55 -14.74 4.42 -19.67
CA MET A 55 -15.89 5.20 -19.22
C MET A 55 -15.58 6.70 -19.22
N PRO A 56 -16.61 7.59 -19.23
CA PRO A 56 -16.42 9.01 -18.98
C PRO A 56 -15.69 9.27 -17.65
N LEU A 57 -15.00 10.42 -17.53
CA LEU A 57 -14.11 10.72 -16.39
C LEU A 57 -14.77 10.49 -15.02
N ILE A 58 -15.99 10.98 -14.84
CA ILE A 58 -16.72 10.84 -13.58
C ILE A 58 -17.03 9.37 -13.30
N ASP A 59 -17.59 8.68 -14.28
CA ASP A 59 -17.97 7.26 -14.16
C ASP A 59 -16.74 6.36 -13.94
N MET A 60 -15.62 6.64 -14.62
CA MET A 60 -14.34 5.97 -14.42
C MET A 60 -13.87 6.10 -12.96
N LEU A 61 -13.97 7.28 -12.36
CA LEU A 61 -13.54 7.50 -10.98
C LEU A 61 -14.45 6.78 -9.98
N VAL A 62 -15.75 6.79 -10.22
CA VAL A 62 -16.74 6.06 -9.40
C VAL A 62 -16.48 4.55 -9.48
N GLU A 63 -16.31 4.02 -10.70
CA GLU A 63 -16.02 2.60 -10.92
C GLU A 63 -14.70 2.19 -10.24
N ILE A 64 -13.62 2.96 -10.43
CA ILE A 64 -12.33 2.66 -9.77
C ILE A 64 -12.47 2.68 -8.24
N HIS A 65 -13.22 3.65 -7.69
CA HIS A 65 -13.49 3.71 -6.26
C HIS A 65 -14.20 2.44 -5.77
N ASP A 66 -15.26 2.02 -6.46
CA ASP A 66 -16.04 0.84 -6.09
C ASP A 66 -15.24 -0.46 -6.24
N MET A 67 -14.40 -0.57 -7.27
CA MET A 67 -13.44 -1.66 -7.45
C MET A 67 -12.45 -1.75 -6.27
N ILE A 68 -11.90 -0.61 -5.82
CA ILE A 68 -10.97 -0.55 -4.68
C ILE A 68 -11.69 -0.97 -3.39
N MET A 69 -12.85 -0.39 -3.11
CA MET A 69 -13.61 -0.68 -1.89
C MET A 69 -14.01 -2.15 -1.81
N THR A 70 -14.49 -2.71 -2.93
CA THR A 70 -14.83 -4.14 -3.04
C THR A 70 -13.63 -5.03 -2.79
N ARG A 71 -12.47 -4.72 -3.39
CA ARG A 71 -11.25 -5.51 -3.22
C ARG A 71 -10.73 -5.48 -1.79
N VAL A 72 -10.74 -4.32 -1.14
CA VAL A 72 -10.33 -4.18 0.27
C VAL A 72 -11.24 -5.00 1.17
N HIS A 73 -12.55 -4.91 0.98
CA HIS A 73 -13.53 -5.67 1.76
C HIS A 73 -13.37 -7.19 1.59
N GLN A 74 -13.28 -7.66 0.35
CA GLN A 74 -13.07 -9.09 0.06
C GLN A 74 -11.76 -9.61 0.64
N ASN A 75 -10.67 -8.83 0.58
CA ASN A 75 -9.39 -9.24 1.15
C ASN A 75 -9.44 -9.30 2.68
N ARG A 76 -10.09 -8.32 3.33
CA ARG A 76 -10.34 -8.35 4.78
C ARG A 76 -11.09 -9.63 5.17
N ASP A 77 -12.20 -9.92 4.51
CA ASP A 77 -13.04 -11.07 4.83
C ASP A 77 -12.32 -12.40 4.59
N LYS A 78 -11.49 -12.50 3.54
CA LYS A 78 -10.64 -13.66 3.28
C LYS A 78 -9.61 -13.86 4.40
N MET A 79 -9.03 -12.78 4.91
CA MET A 79 -8.04 -12.82 5.99
C MET A 79 -8.68 -13.20 7.33
N VAL A 80 -9.87 -12.69 7.65
CA VAL A 80 -10.59 -13.06 8.89
C VAL A 80 -10.86 -14.57 8.96
N ARG A 81 -11.13 -15.21 7.82
CA ARG A 81 -11.45 -16.64 7.74
C ARG A 81 -10.22 -17.55 7.71
N ARG A 82 -9.01 -17.01 7.66
CA ARG A 82 -7.77 -17.79 7.52
C ARG A 82 -6.82 -17.52 8.67
N ASP A 83 -6.44 -18.57 9.38
CA ASP A 83 -5.18 -18.55 10.11
C ASP A 83 -4.04 -18.54 9.08
N CYS A 84 -3.31 -17.44 9.01
CA CYS A 84 -2.17 -17.32 8.12
C CYS A 84 -0.91 -16.97 8.92
N THR A 85 0.18 -17.67 8.61
CA THR A 85 1.50 -17.28 9.09
C THR A 85 2.02 -16.16 8.20
N LEU A 86 2.06 -14.94 8.71
CA LEU A 86 2.63 -13.80 8.00
C LEU A 86 4.13 -14.01 7.78
N VAL A 87 4.63 -13.57 6.61
CA VAL A 87 6.07 -13.50 6.36
C VAL A 87 6.77 -12.63 7.41
N PRO A 88 8.00 -12.97 7.86
CA PRO A 88 8.65 -12.32 9.00
C PRO A 88 8.72 -10.78 8.91
N LYS A 89 8.96 -10.24 7.71
CA LYS A 89 9.01 -8.78 7.48
C LYS A 89 7.64 -8.13 7.71
N ALA A 90 6.57 -8.72 7.19
CA ALA A 90 5.21 -8.20 7.38
C ALA A 90 4.75 -8.35 8.83
N LYS A 91 5.06 -9.48 9.47
CA LYS A 91 4.78 -9.69 10.89
C LYS A 91 5.47 -8.64 11.76
N LYS A 92 6.75 -8.36 11.50
CA LYS A 92 7.51 -7.33 12.24
C LYS A 92 6.90 -5.93 12.11
N ILE A 93 6.43 -5.56 10.93
CA ILE A 93 5.74 -4.28 10.70
C ILE A 93 4.42 -4.24 11.49
N LEU A 94 3.64 -5.31 11.44
CA LEU A 94 2.39 -5.43 12.19
C LEU A 94 2.63 -5.34 13.71
N ASP A 95 3.59 -6.11 14.23
CA ASP A 95 3.93 -6.14 15.65
C ASP A 95 4.41 -4.76 16.13
N GLN A 96 5.17 -4.04 15.30
CA GLN A 96 5.60 -2.68 15.59
C GLN A 96 4.41 -1.71 15.64
N ALA A 97 3.48 -1.79 14.68
CA ALA A 97 2.26 -0.98 14.69
C ALA A 97 1.38 -1.29 15.92
N VAL A 98 1.26 -2.57 16.30
CA VAL A 98 0.56 -2.98 17.53
C VAL A 98 1.25 -2.38 18.75
N LYS A 99 2.58 -2.46 18.84
CA LYS A 99 3.36 -1.87 19.94
C LYS A 99 3.20 -0.35 20.01
N GLU A 100 3.16 0.34 18.88
CA GLU A 100 2.94 1.80 18.81
C GLU A 100 1.52 2.19 19.23
N SER A 101 0.54 1.35 18.88
CA SER A 101 -0.85 1.50 19.32
C SER A 101 -1.04 1.20 20.81
N CYS A 102 -0.09 0.50 21.44
CA CYS A 102 -0.15 0.15 22.84
C CYS A 102 -0.14 1.42 23.71
N GLY A 103 -1.14 1.53 24.59
CA GLY A 103 -1.39 2.74 25.38
C GLY A 103 -2.44 3.69 24.80
N TYR A 104 -3.03 3.35 23.64
CA TYR A 104 -4.27 3.95 23.16
C TYR A 104 -5.44 2.97 23.31
N SER A 105 -6.58 3.50 23.73
CA SER A 105 -7.85 2.80 23.88
C SER A 105 -8.90 3.49 23.05
N VAL A 106 -9.69 2.72 22.31
CA VAL A 106 -10.73 3.24 21.42
C VAL A 106 -12.09 2.92 22.03
N LEU A 107 -12.87 3.95 22.34
CA LEU A 107 -14.23 3.83 22.83
C LEU A 107 -15.18 4.26 21.72
N TRP A 108 -16.07 3.36 21.32
CA TRP A 108 -17.11 3.65 20.34
C TRP A 108 -18.30 4.34 21.02
N ASP A 109 -18.81 5.41 20.41
CA ASP A 109 -19.92 6.20 20.96
C ASP A 109 -21.32 5.66 20.57
N GLY A 110 -21.37 4.55 19.82
CA GLY A 110 -22.62 3.97 19.30
C GLY A 110 -23.02 4.48 17.91
N ARG A 111 -22.25 5.37 17.29
CA ARG A 111 -22.50 5.91 15.95
C ARG A 111 -21.24 5.82 15.07
N GLU A 112 -20.81 6.92 14.47
CA GLU A 112 -19.62 6.95 13.58
C GLU A 112 -18.45 7.68 14.25
N THR A 113 -18.55 7.94 15.55
CA THR A 113 -17.52 8.60 16.34
C THR A 113 -16.83 7.63 17.27
N TYR A 114 -15.53 7.84 17.43
CA TYR A 114 -14.67 7.05 18.28
C TYR A 114 -13.85 7.99 19.14
N VAL A 115 -13.86 7.76 20.45
CA VAL A 115 -13.01 8.47 21.38
C VAL A 115 -11.74 7.64 21.56
N VAL A 116 -10.63 8.15 21.06
CA VAL A 116 -9.31 7.54 21.20
C VAL A 116 -8.61 8.20 22.39
N LYS A 117 -8.40 7.44 23.47
CA LYS A 117 -7.71 7.89 24.69
C LYS A 117 -6.36 7.21 24.79
N GLY A 118 -5.28 7.97 24.93
CA GLY A 118 -3.96 7.39 25.17
C GLY A 118 -2.87 8.43 25.38
N LYS A 119 -1.82 8.04 26.11
CA LYS A 119 -0.64 8.86 26.42
C LYS A 119 -0.98 10.29 26.92
N GLY A 120 -2.03 10.41 27.75
CA GLY A 120 -2.47 11.67 28.33
C GLY A 120 -3.35 12.55 27.42
N THR A 121 -3.70 12.08 26.22
CA THR A 121 -4.56 12.81 25.28
C THR A 121 -5.85 12.04 24.99
N SER A 122 -6.94 12.76 24.79
CA SER A 122 -8.23 12.21 24.36
C SER A 122 -8.68 12.92 23.10
N CYS A 123 -8.81 12.17 22.01
CA CYS A 123 -9.21 12.72 20.71
C CYS A 123 -10.53 12.09 20.26
N SER A 124 -11.45 12.91 19.77
CA SER A 124 -12.66 12.44 19.11
C SER A 124 -12.38 12.31 17.61
N VAL A 125 -12.63 11.14 17.05
CA VAL A 125 -12.43 10.80 15.64
C VAL A 125 -13.79 10.45 15.04
N ASN A 126 -14.21 11.20 14.02
CA ASN A 126 -15.42 10.90 13.26
C ASN A 126 -15.04 10.26 11.93
N LEU A 127 -15.38 8.98 11.73
CA LEU A 127 -14.99 8.23 10.54
C LEU A 127 -15.80 8.63 9.29
N LYS A 128 -17.05 9.09 9.44
CA LYS A 128 -17.87 9.56 8.32
C LYS A 128 -17.37 10.88 7.76
N ASN A 129 -17.15 11.85 8.65
CA ASN A 129 -16.68 13.18 8.28
C ASN A 129 -15.16 13.24 8.11
N ARG A 130 -14.46 12.13 8.37
CA ARG A 130 -12.99 12.00 8.32
C ARG A 130 -12.26 13.09 9.12
N SER A 131 -12.82 13.48 10.27
CA SER A 131 -12.30 14.54 11.13
C SER A 131 -11.74 13.99 12.45
N CYS A 132 -10.75 14.67 13.02
CA CYS A 132 -10.17 14.38 14.33
C CYS A 132 -10.08 15.67 15.13
N SER A 133 -10.44 15.66 16.41
CA SER A 133 -10.26 16.81 17.30
C SER A 133 -8.78 17.18 17.53
N CYS A 134 -7.86 16.31 17.11
CA CYS A 134 -6.41 16.55 17.09
C CYS A 134 -5.95 17.39 15.89
N ARG A 135 -6.80 17.55 14.87
CA ARG A 135 -6.58 18.42 13.71
C ARG A 135 -7.45 19.65 13.90
N VAL A 136 -6.90 20.63 14.62
CA VAL A 136 -7.39 22.02 14.59
C VAL A 136 -7.10 22.59 13.21
#